data_AF-B5LGI7-F1
#
_entry.id   AF-B5LGI7-F1
#
_cell.length_a   1.000
_cell.length_b   1.000
_cell.length_c   1.000
_cell.angle_alpha   90.00
_cell.angle_beta   90.00
_cell.angle_gamma   90.00
#
_symmetry.space_group_name_H-M   'P 1'
#
loop_
_entity.id
_entity.type
_entity.pdbx_description
1 polymer ?
#
loop_
_entity_poly.entity_id
_entity_poly.type
_entity_poly.pdbx_seq_one_letter_code
_entity_poly.pdbx_strand_id
1 'polypeptide(L)'
;QTQGNPCELDYQWHTNATNVRSYPCRAGKEERFSQVHGAECDEKKIKDSDSNGGACAPFRRLHLCVRNLENININKNINNDNLLADVCLAAKFEGNSITQDYPKYQATYNDSPSKMCTMLARSFADIGDIIRGKDLYLGDNGKDKLEENLKTIFGKIYDKLDGKKGHKSAKEHYKDESRNYYQLREDWWNANRKMVWYAITCGAGQIDKYFRDACSGGTTATNKKCRCATNYVPTYFDYVPQYLRWFEEWAED
;
A
#
# COMPACT_ATOMS: atom_id res chain seq x y z
N GLN A 1 4.25 9.18 -20.85
CA GLN A 1 3.43 7.99 -21.14
C GLN A 1 3.51 7.09 -19.92
N THR A 2 2.41 6.53 -19.45
CA THR A 2 2.41 5.57 -18.33
C THR A 2 3.11 4.29 -18.80
N GLN A 3 4.20 3.93 -18.13
CA GLN A 3 4.99 2.76 -18.49
C GLN A 3 4.19 1.48 -18.24
N GLY A 4 4.12 0.58 -19.22
CA GLY A 4 3.32 -0.65 -19.12
C GLY A 4 3.85 -1.63 -18.06
N ASN A 5 5.14 -1.55 -17.73
CA ASN A 5 5.78 -2.37 -16.71
C ASN A 5 6.00 -1.56 -15.41
N PRO A 6 5.30 -1.89 -14.30
CA PRO A 6 5.46 -1.19 -13.03
C PRO A 6 6.89 -1.24 -12.47
N CYS A 7 7.68 -2.25 -12.82
CA CYS A 7 9.07 -2.37 -12.34
C CYS A 7 10.00 -1.30 -12.94
N GLU A 8 9.61 -0.66 -14.04
CA GLU A 8 10.43 0.35 -14.71
C GLU A 8 10.05 1.79 -14.33
N LEU A 9 9.02 1.96 -13.47
CA LEU A 9 8.60 3.27 -12.98
C LEU A 9 9.75 4.01 -12.28
N ASP A 10 9.83 5.31 -12.49
CA ASP A 10 10.91 6.16 -12.00
C ASP A 10 10.29 7.40 -11.38
N TYR A 11 10.66 7.72 -10.15
CA TYR A 11 10.06 8.82 -9.41
C TYR A 11 10.38 10.20 -10.00
N GLN A 12 11.40 10.32 -10.84
CA GLN A 12 11.73 11.59 -11.51
C GLN A 12 10.76 11.90 -12.66
N TRP A 13 10.18 10.86 -13.27
CA TRP A 13 9.42 10.99 -14.53
C TRP A 13 7.97 10.51 -14.41
N HIS A 14 7.70 9.56 -13.53
CA HIS A 14 6.46 8.79 -13.47
C HIS A 14 5.67 9.07 -12.18
N THR A 15 5.58 10.33 -11.77
CA THR A 15 4.80 10.75 -10.60
C THR A 15 4.05 12.06 -10.83
N ASN A 16 2.92 12.22 -10.15
CA ASN A 16 2.19 13.50 -10.09
C ASN A 16 2.58 14.36 -8.88
N ALA A 17 3.50 13.87 -8.03
CA ALA A 17 4.03 14.61 -6.90
C ALA A 17 4.82 15.86 -7.33
N THR A 18 5.00 16.79 -6.39
CA THR A 18 5.86 17.97 -6.62
C THR A 18 7.34 17.55 -6.62
N ASN A 19 8.16 18.17 -7.47
CA ASN A 19 9.55 17.73 -7.76
C ASN A 19 10.45 17.54 -6.53
N VAL A 20 10.19 18.24 -5.41
CA VAL A 20 10.99 18.15 -4.18
C VAL A 20 10.60 16.94 -3.31
N ARG A 21 9.42 16.35 -3.53
CA ARG A 21 8.83 15.28 -2.70
C ARG A 21 8.31 14.11 -3.54
N SER A 22 8.91 13.90 -4.70
CA SER A 22 8.59 12.83 -5.65
C SER A 22 9.10 11.45 -5.22
N TYR A 23 10.20 11.41 -4.46
CA TYR A 23 10.76 10.16 -3.97
C TYR A 23 9.83 9.52 -2.92
N PRO A 24 9.37 8.25 -3.09
CA PRO A 24 8.34 7.64 -2.24
C PRO A 24 8.73 7.42 -0.77
N CYS A 25 9.99 7.15 -0.49
CA CYS A 25 10.46 6.97 0.89
C CYS A 25 10.92 8.31 1.47
N ARG A 26 10.81 8.51 2.79
CA ARG A 26 11.38 9.70 3.45
C ARG A 26 12.91 9.64 3.38
N ALA A 27 13.56 10.79 3.24
CA ALA A 27 15.02 10.86 3.10
C ALA A 27 15.65 10.71 4.49
N GLY A 28 16.38 9.63 4.74
CA GLY A 28 17.07 9.40 6.02
C GLY A 28 17.64 7.98 6.17
N LYS A 29 18.43 7.78 7.22
CA LYS A 29 18.83 6.47 7.77
C LYS A 29 17.70 5.90 8.65
N GLU A 30 16.45 6.08 8.25
CA GLU A 30 15.34 5.53 9.04
C GLU A 30 15.41 4.01 8.94
N GLU A 31 15.68 3.36 10.07
CA GLU A 31 15.61 1.92 10.19
C GLU A 31 14.19 1.49 9.78
N ARG A 32 14.09 0.50 8.90
CA ARG A 32 12.80 -0.03 8.42
C ARG A 32 12.20 -1.06 9.37
N PHE A 33 13.10 -1.67 10.14
CA PHE A 33 12.86 -2.73 11.09
C PHE A 33 13.74 -2.42 12.29
N SER A 34 13.19 -2.55 13.49
CA SER A 34 13.90 -2.27 14.73
C SER A 34 13.32 -3.13 15.84
N GLN A 35 14.17 -3.77 16.64
CA GLN A 35 13.77 -4.38 17.91
C GLN A 35 13.75 -3.35 19.06
N VAL A 36 14.35 -2.18 18.85
CA VAL A 36 14.52 -1.15 19.89
C VAL A 36 13.41 -0.10 19.81
N HIS A 37 12.96 0.22 18.60
CA HIS A 37 11.84 1.12 18.37
C HIS A 37 10.57 0.32 18.10
N GLY A 38 9.60 0.46 19.01
CA GLY A 38 8.34 -0.29 18.98
C GLY A 38 7.25 0.31 18.09
N ALA A 39 6.09 -0.35 18.12
CA ALA A 39 4.87 0.12 17.47
C ALA A 39 4.34 1.42 18.09
N GLU A 40 3.57 2.18 17.31
CA GLU A 40 2.85 3.37 17.78
C GLU A 40 1.43 2.99 18.21
N CYS A 41 1.08 3.28 19.46
CA CYS A 41 -0.21 2.91 20.05
C CYS A 41 -0.96 4.11 20.64
N ASP A 42 -0.47 5.35 20.47
CA ASP A 42 -1.14 6.55 20.97
C ASP A 42 -2.52 6.73 20.32
N GLU A 43 -3.58 6.83 21.13
CA GLU A 43 -4.97 7.08 20.71
C GLU A 43 -5.13 8.33 19.84
N LYS A 44 -4.21 9.30 19.93
CA LYS A 44 -4.20 10.51 19.09
C LYS A 44 -3.67 10.26 17.68
N LYS A 45 -2.91 9.19 17.49
CA LYS A 45 -2.27 8.81 16.21
C LYS A 45 -2.90 7.57 15.61
N ILE A 46 -3.66 6.80 16.38
CA ILE A 46 -4.37 5.62 15.91
C ILE A 46 -5.87 5.87 16.00
N LYS A 47 -6.53 5.86 14.85
CA LYS A 47 -7.97 5.98 14.70
C LYS A 47 -8.68 4.87 15.48
N ASP A 48 -9.83 5.20 16.05
CA ASP A 48 -10.71 4.28 16.76
C ASP A 48 -10.05 3.59 17.99
N SER A 49 -8.97 4.16 18.51
CA SER A 49 -8.32 3.74 19.76
C SER A 49 -8.68 4.68 20.91
N ASP A 50 -8.76 4.16 22.12
CA ASP A 50 -9.08 4.93 23.34
C ASP A 50 -8.27 4.45 24.56
N SER A 51 -8.54 5.04 25.72
CA SER A 51 -7.87 4.71 26.99
C SER A 51 -8.07 3.27 27.47
N ASN A 52 -9.03 2.52 26.91
CA ASN A 52 -9.35 1.14 27.29
C ASN A 52 -8.78 0.11 26.30
N GLY A 53 -8.31 0.54 25.13
CA GLY A 53 -7.68 -0.34 24.15
C GLY A 53 -7.66 0.25 22.74
N GLY A 54 -6.80 -0.32 21.90
CA GLY A 54 -6.60 0.20 20.54
C GLY A 54 -5.76 -0.70 19.67
N ALA A 55 -5.47 -0.23 18.47
CA ALA A 55 -4.51 -0.84 17.57
C ALA A 55 -3.11 -0.24 17.79
N CYS A 56 -2.07 -1.00 17.44
CA CYS A 56 -0.70 -0.51 17.44
C CYS A 56 -0.13 -0.59 16.02
N ALA A 57 0.22 0.54 15.43
CA ALA A 57 0.82 0.58 14.10
C ALA A 57 2.27 0.06 14.17
N PRO A 58 2.61 -1.04 13.48
CA PRO A 58 3.93 -1.66 13.56
C PRO A 58 4.98 -0.72 12.96
N PHE A 59 6.22 -0.86 13.41
CA PHE A 59 7.32 0.03 13.02
C PHE A 59 7.49 0.14 11.49
N ARG A 60 7.34 -0.99 10.78
CA ARG A 60 7.32 -1.04 9.30
C ARG A 60 6.26 -0.10 8.70
N ARG A 61 5.03 -0.09 9.25
CA ARG A 61 3.93 0.77 8.78
C ARG A 61 4.25 2.25 9.00
N LEU A 62 4.88 2.61 10.12
CA LEU A 62 5.25 4.00 10.42
C LEU A 62 6.17 4.60 9.35
N HIS A 63 7.05 3.78 8.79
CA HIS A 63 8.01 4.20 7.79
C HIS A 63 7.57 3.93 6.33
N LEU A 64 6.36 3.44 6.08
CA LEU A 64 5.87 3.07 4.75
C LEU A 64 6.19 4.10 3.64
N CYS A 65 6.69 3.66 2.48
CA CYS A 65 7.10 4.55 1.39
C CYS A 65 5.94 5.13 0.57
N VAL A 66 5.16 6.03 1.17
CA VAL A 66 3.98 6.68 0.55
C VAL A 66 4.12 8.20 0.41
N ARG A 67 5.33 8.76 0.59
CA ARG A 67 5.58 10.20 0.56
C ARG A 67 5.20 10.86 -0.77
N ASN A 68 5.34 10.16 -1.89
CA ASN A 68 4.91 10.68 -3.18
C ASN A 68 3.39 10.89 -3.21
N LEU A 69 2.62 9.97 -2.61
CA LEU A 69 1.15 10.06 -2.52
C LEU A 69 0.71 11.26 -1.65
N GLU A 70 1.39 11.49 -0.52
CA GLU A 70 1.14 12.64 0.37
C GLU A 70 1.35 14.01 -0.34
N ASN A 71 2.07 14.01 -1.47
CA ASN A 71 2.51 15.22 -2.16
C ASN A 71 2.08 15.27 -3.64
N ILE A 72 1.10 14.45 -4.05
CA ILE A 72 0.44 14.58 -5.35
C ILE A 72 -0.12 15.99 -5.50
N ASN A 73 0.15 16.63 -6.64
CA ASN A 73 -0.42 17.94 -6.93
C ASN A 73 -1.91 17.80 -7.27
N ILE A 74 -2.77 18.02 -6.28
CA ILE A 74 -4.22 17.97 -6.42
C ILE A 74 -4.79 19.02 -7.39
N ASN A 75 -4.02 19.99 -7.89
CA ASN A 75 -4.50 20.91 -8.94
C ASN A 75 -4.33 20.32 -10.35
N LYS A 76 -3.50 19.28 -10.52
CA LYS A 76 -3.37 18.57 -11.79
C LYS A 76 -4.63 17.76 -12.10
N ASN A 77 -4.81 17.44 -13.39
CA ASN A 77 -5.90 16.60 -13.85
C ASN A 77 -5.58 15.11 -13.59
N ILE A 78 -5.75 14.68 -12.34
CA ILE A 78 -5.55 13.28 -11.94
C ILE A 78 -6.70 12.41 -12.46
N ASN A 79 -6.38 11.20 -12.91
CA ASN A 79 -7.31 10.19 -13.37
C ASN A 79 -6.88 8.81 -12.83
N ASN A 80 -7.63 7.77 -13.19
CA ASN A 80 -7.35 6.39 -12.79
C ASN A 80 -5.90 5.96 -13.08
N ASP A 81 -5.43 6.18 -14.30
CA ASP A 81 -4.14 5.65 -14.76
C ASP A 81 -2.96 6.36 -14.08
N ASN A 82 -3.09 7.67 -13.89
CA ASN A 82 -2.09 8.48 -13.20
C ASN A 82 -2.02 8.15 -11.71
N LEU A 83 -3.18 7.94 -11.06
CA LEU A 83 -3.21 7.48 -9.67
C LEU A 83 -2.58 6.09 -9.55
N LEU A 84 -2.92 5.16 -10.45
CA LEU A 84 -2.34 3.81 -10.46
C LEU A 84 -0.81 3.87 -10.59
N ALA A 85 -0.28 4.72 -11.46
CA ALA A 85 1.16 4.89 -11.62
C ALA A 85 1.84 5.35 -10.31
N ASP A 86 1.26 6.35 -9.63
CA ASP A 86 1.78 6.83 -8.35
C ASP A 86 1.71 5.77 -7.23
N VAL A 87 0.63 4.97 -7.18
CA VAL A 87 0.48 3.87 -6.22
C VAL A 87 1.46 2.73 -6.51
N CYS A 88 1.61 2.34 -7.78
CA CYS A 88 2.62 1.37 -8.19
C CYS A 88 4.05 1.86 -7.91
N LEU A 89 4.32 3.15 -8.07
CA LEU A 89 5.61 3.74 -7.74
C LEU A 89 5.88 3.62 -6.23
N ALA A 90 4.92 3.98 -5.38
CA ALA A 90 5.03 3.81 -3.93
C ALA A 90 5.31 2.35 -3.54
N ALA A 91 4.49 1.43 -4.09
CA ALA A 91 4.62 0.00 -3.87
C ALA A 91 6.00 -0.55 -4.31
N LYS A 92 6.50 -0.15 -5.49
CA LYS A 92 7.83 -0.56 -5.98
C LYS A 92 8.94 -0.17 -5.01
N PHE A 93 8.93 1.07 -4.54
CA PHE A 93 9.97 1.57 -3.65
C PHE A 93 9.87 0.97 -2.25
N GLU A 94 8.66 0.78 -1.74
CA GLU A 94 8.41 0.05 -0.49
C GLU A 94 8.97 -1.38 -0.56
N GLY A 95 8.64 -2.12 -1.62
CA GLY A 95 9.09 -3.50 -1.80
C GLY A 95 10.61 -3.62 -1.96
N ASN A 96 11.24 -2.68 -2.66
CA ASN A 96 12.69 -2.61 -2.77
C ASN A 96 13.36 -2.36 -1.41
N SER A 97 12.82 -1.45 -0.59
CA SER A 97 13.33 -1.16 0.75
C SER A 97 13.24 -2.39 1.65
N ILE A 98 12.09 -3.07 1.69
CA ILE A 98 11.93 -4.33 2.45
C ILE A 98 12.96 -5.37 2.00
N THR A 99 13.07 -5.58 0.68
CA THR A 99 13.97 -6.60 0.13
C THR A 99 15.45 -6.33 0.49
N GLN A 100 15.83 -5.06 0.59
CA GLN A 100 17.19 -4.65 0.91
C GLN A 100 17.50 -4.72 2.41
N ASP A 101 16.57 -4.33 3.26
CA ASP A 101 16.85 -4.08 4.68
C ASP A 101 16.43 -5.24 5.60
N TYR A 102 15.38 -5.98 5.25
CA TYR A 102 14.88 -7.08 6.07
C TYR A 102 15.89 -8.23 6.25
N PRO A 103 16.67 -8.65 5.22
CA PRO A 103 17.69 -9.68 5.41
C PRO A 103 18.80 -9.26 6.38
N LYS A 104 19.13 -7.96 6.45
CA LYS A 104 20.13 -7.42 7.39
C LYS A 104 19.60 -7.47 8.83
N TYR A 105 18.33 -7.13 9.00
CA TYR A 105 17.62 -7.25 10.27
C TYR A 105 17.63 -8.70 10.77
N GLN A 106 17.19 -9.65 9.92
CA GLN A 106 17.19 -11.07 10.27
C GLN A 106 18.56 -11.60 10.67
N ALA A 107 19.62 -11.24 9.92
CA ALA A 107 20.99 -11.66 10.21
C ALA A 107 21.52 -11.11 11.55
N THR A 108 20.97 -9.99 12.03
CA THR A 108 21.41 -9.34 13.27
C THR A 108 20.75 -9.95 14.50
N TYR A 109 19.45 -10.28 14.40
CA TYR A 109 18.63 -10.62 15.56
C TYR A 109 18.24 -12.11 15.67
N ASN A 110 18.47 -12.92 14.63
CA ASN A 110 18.12 -14.36 14.60
C ASN A 110 16.65 -14.66 14.93
N ASP A 111 15.74 -13.69 14.76
CA ASP A 111 14.30 -13.86 14.99
C ASP A 111 13.68 -14.94 14.10
N SER A 112 12.52 -15.44 14.55
CA SER A 112 11.66 -16.30 13.75
C SER A 112 11.40 -15.63 12.38
N PRO A 113 11.95 -16.16 11.29
CA PRO A 113 12.02 -15.39 10.06
C PRO A 113 10.64 -15.38 9.39
N SER A 114 9.87 -14.30 9.53
CA SER A 114 8.79 -14.02 8.58
C SER A 114 9.41 -14.10 7.19
N LYS A 115 8.74 -14.77 6.25
CA LYS A 115 9.30 -14.90 4.90
C LYS A 115 9.23 -13.54 4.20
N MET A 116 10.19 -13.25 3.32
CA MET A 116 10.21 -12.02 2.51
C MET A 116 8.84 -11.69 1.91
N CYS A 117 8.15 -12.70 1.37
CA CYS A 117 6.83 -12.54 0.78
C CYS A 117 5.73 -12.15 1.79
N THR A 118 5.86 -12.53 3.07
CA THR A 118 4.95 -12.11 4.15
C THR A 118 5.13 -10.62 4.44
N MET A 119 6.37 -10.13 4.54
CA MET A 119 6.64 -8.71 4.74
C MET A 119 6.11 -7.85 3.59
N LEU A 120 6.28 -8.32 2.36
CA LEU A 120 5.69 -7.67 1.18
C LEU A 120 4.16 -7.71 1.21
N ALA A 121 3.55 -8.80 1.69
CA ALA A 121 2.09 -8.91 1.85
C ALA A 121 1.54 -7.94 2.90
N ARG A 122 2.27 -7.74 4.02
CA ARG A 122 1.93 -6.76 5.06
C ARG A 122 1.91 -5.33 4.50
N SER A 123 3.00 -4.90 3.86
CA SER A 123 3.03 -3.56 3.22
C SER A 123 2.04 -3.41 2.07
N PHE A 124 1.78 -4.46 1.29
CA PHE A 124 0.73 -4.43 0.27
C PHE A 124 -0.66 -4.19 0.85
N ALA A 125 -1.00 -4.86 1.96
CA ALA A 125 -2.28 -4.69 2.63
C ALA A 125 -2.44 -3.29 3.24
N ASP A 126 -1.38 -2.74 3.83
CA ASP A 126 -1.40 -1.38 4.37
C ASP A 126 -1.55 -0.31 3.28
N ILE A 127 -0.84 -0.44 2.14
CA ILE A 127 -1.07 0.42 0.98
C ILE A 127 -2.54 0.30 0.52
N GLY A 128 -3.09 -0.91 0.50
CA GLY A 128 -4.50 -1.13 0.17
C GLY A 128 -5.46 -0.40 1.11
N ASP A 129 -5.22 -0.45 2.42
CA ASP A 129 -6.05 0.25 3.41
C ASP A 129 -5.94 1.77 3.30
N ILE A 130 -4.75 2.30 3.03
CA ILE A 130 -4.56 3.73 2.73
C ILE A 130 -5.41 4.12 1.52
N ILE A 131 -5.30 3.37 0.42
CA ILE A 131 -6.06 3.68 -0.81
C ILE A 131 -7.57 3.53 -0.60
N ARG A 132 -8.03 2.65 0.29
CA ARG A 132 -9.45 2.44 0.58
C ARG A 132 -10.03 3.34 1.67
N GLY A 133 -9.18 4.09 2.38
CA GLY A 133 -9.60 4.96 3.49
C GLY A 133 -9.91 4.16 4.77
N LYS A 134 -9.27 3.00 4.91
CA LYS A 134 -9.43 2.05 6.02
C LYS A 134 -8.22 2.01 6.95
N ASP A 135 -7.15 2.71 6.60
CA ASP A 135 -5.96 2.76 7.42
C ASP A 135 -6.24 3.49 8.74
N LEU A 136 -5.74 2.92 9.83
CA LEU A 136 -5.95 3.38 11.20
C LEU A 136 -4.89 4.40 11.64
N TYR A 137 -3.76 4.52 10.93
CA TYR A 137 -2.68 5.43 11.36
C TYR A 137 -2.88 6.84 10.80
N LEU A 138 -3.11 7.79 11.70
CA LEU A 138 -3.44 9.19 11.39
C LEU A 138 -2.20 10.07 11.12
N GLY A 139 -1.00 9.48 11.13
CA GLY A 139 0.26 10.20 11.07
C GLY A 139 0.67 10.85 12.39
N ASP A 140 1.92 11.29 12.48
CA ASP A 140 2.51 11.83 13.73
C ASP A 140 1.76 13.04 14.31
N ASN A 141 1.13 13.83 13.45
CA ASN A 141 0.41 15.03 13.84
C ASN A 141 -1.12 14.82 13.96
N GLY A 142 -1.60 13.57 13.88
CA GLY A 142 -3.04 13.25 13.87
C GLY A 142 -3.81 13.87 12.69
N LYS A 143 -3.10 14.25 11.63
CA LYS A 143 -3.63 14.90 10.44
C LYS A 143 -3.14 14.14 9.22
N ASP A 144 -4.01 13.32 8.66
CA ASP A 144 -3.69 12.55 7.47
C ASP A 144 -3.92 13.37 6.19
N LYS A 145 -2.88 14.13 5.81
CA LYS A 145 -2.84 14.86 4.54
C LYS A 145 -3.04 13.93 3.33
N LEU A 146 -2.56 12.69 3.43
CA LEU A 146 -2.68 11.72 2.35
C LEU A 146 -4.14 11.33 2.15
N GLU A 147 -4.87 11.05 3.22
CA GLU A 147 -6.30 10.73 3.14
C GLU A 147 -7.12 11.87 2.52
N GLU A 148 -6.88 13.13 2.90
CA GLU A 148 -7.58 14.28 2.31
C GLU A 148 -7.25 14.46 0.81
N ASN A 149 -6.00 14.22 0.41
CA ASN A 149 -5.62 14.20 -1.00
C ASN A 149 -6.35 13.08 -1.75
N LEU A 150 -6.45 11.88 -1.17
CA LEU A 150 -7.13 10.74 -1.79
C LEU A 150 -8.61 11.03 -1.98
N LYS A 151 -9.32 11.57 -0.98
CA LYS A 151 -10.72 12.00 -1.13
C LYS A 151 -10.89 12.98 -2.29
N THR A 152 -9.99 13.97 -2.40
CA THR A 152 -9.99 14.94 -3.50
C THR A 152 -9.77 14.28 -4.86
N ILE A 153 -8.81 13.34 -4.95
CA ILE A 153 -8.51 12.60 -6.18
C ILE A 153 -9.68 11.71 -6.59
N PHE A 154 -10.28 10.97 -5.66
CA PHE A 154 -11.41 10.11 -5.92
C PHE A 154 -12.68 10.90 -6.29
N GLY A 155 -12.87 12.11 -5.74
CA GLY A 155 -13.90 13.03 -6.23
C GLY A 155 -13.73 13.38 -7.71
N LYS A 156 -12.50 13.65 -8.16
CA LYS A 156 -12.22 13.88 -9.59
C LYS A 156 -12.42 12.64 -10.46
N ILE A 157 -12.13 11.46 -9.94
CA ILE A 157 -12.37 10.19 -10.63
C ILE A 157 -13.88 9.97 -10.77
N TYR A 158 -14.62 10.14 -9.67
CA TYR A 158 -16.08 10.07 -9.62
C TYR A 158 -16.72 11.03 -10.63
N ASP A 159 -16.25 12.27 -10.70
CA ASP A 159 -16.77 13.29 -11.63
C ASP A 159 -16.63 12.89 -13.10
N LYS A 160 -15.70 11.98 -13.43
CA LYS A 160 -15.49 11.47 -14.79
C LYS A 160 -16.28 10.19 -15.11
N LEU A 161 -17.09 9.68 -14.17
CA LEU A 161 -17.91 8.48 -14.35
C LEU A 161 -19.24 8.73 -15.09
N ASP A 162 -19.38 9.86 -15.79
CA ASP A 162 -20.61 10.32 -16.48
C ASP A 162 -21.12 9.41 -17.62
N GLY A 163 -20.46 8.28 -17.87
CA GLY A 163 -20.75 7.41 -18.99
C GLY A 163 -20.21 7.99 -20.30
N LYS A 164 -19.80 7.12 -21.22
CA LYS A 164 -19.53 7.50 -22.61
C LYS A 164 -20.82 7.39 -23.42
N LYS A 165 -20.91 8.04 -24.58
CA LYS A 165 -22.08 7.91 -25.49
C LYS A 165 -22.51 6.43 -25.62
N GLY A 166 -23.72 6.11 -25.18
CA GLY A 166 -24.28 4.75 -25.20
C GLY A 166 -24.12 3.92 -23.92
N HIS A 167 -23.46 4.43 -22.87
CA HIS A 167 -23.31 3.74 -21.58
C HIS A 167 -23.94 4.52 -20.43
N LYS A 168 -24.59 3.80 -19.51
CA LYS A 168 -25.18 4.38 -18.29
C LYS A 168 -24.06 4.92 -17.39
N SER A 169 -24.26 6.11 -16.83
CA SER A 169 -23.34 6.69 -15.84
C SER A 169 -23.22 5.76 -14.63
N ALA A 170 -22.00 5.59 -14.12
CA ALA A 170 -21.75 4.84 -12.90
C ALA A 170 -21.82 5.73 -11.65
N LYS A 171 -22.04 7.05 -11.81
CA LYS A 171 -22.10 7.99 -10.66
C LYS A 171 -23.16 7.61 -9.64
N GLU A 172 -24.35 7.22 -10.07
CA GLU A 172 -25.43 6.85 -9.14
C GLU A 172 -25.05 5.64 -8.27
N HIS A 173 -24.30 4.69 -8.82
CA HIS A 173 -23.84 3.52 -8.06
C HIS A 173 -22.81 3.89 -6.98
N TYR A 174 -22.00 4.91 -7.21
CA TYR A 174 -20.91 5.35 -6.32
C TYR A 174 -21.23 6.65 -5.57
N LYS A 175 -22.49 7.07 -5.55
CA LYS A 175 -22.90 8.31 -4.93
C LYS A 175 -22.68 8.21 -3.41
N ASP A 176 -21.87 9.13 -2.88
CA ASP A 176 -21.54 9.18 -1.46
C ASP A 176 -21.62 10.62 -0.95
N GLU A 177 -22.57 10.89 -0.06
CA GLU A 177 -22.79 12.22 0.54
C GLU A 177 -21.63 12.63 1.44
N SER A 178 -20.95 11.66 2.06
CA SER A 178 -19.79 11.90 2.93
C SER A 178 -18.53 12.25 2.13
N ARG A 179 -18.56 12.09 0.80
CA ARG A 179 -17.42 12.31 -0.13
C ARG A 179 -16.16 11.54 0.25
N ASN A 180 -16.30 10.41 0.93
CA ASN A 180 -15.21 9.49 1.20
C ASN A 180 -15.00 8.50 0.04
N TYR A 181 -16.05 8.27 -0.75
CA TYR A 181 -16.09 7.40 -1.92
C TYR A 181 -15.68 5.96 -1.62
N TYR A 182 -15.99 5.44 -0.43
CA TYR A 182 -15.51 4.13 0.03
C TYR A 182 -15.77 3.00 -0.97
N GLN A 183 -16.98 2.92 -1.53
CA GLN A 183 -17.32 1.90 -2.52
C GLN A 183 -16.49 2.02 -3.81
N LEU A 184 -16.31 3.24 -4.32
CA LEU A 184 -15.46 3.49 -5.49
C LEU A 184 -14.00 3.14 -5.20
N ARG A 185 -13.49 3.45 -4.01
CA ARG A 185 -12.11 3.15 -3.59
C ARG A 185 -11.88 1.65 -3.42
N GLU A 186 -12.84 0.91 -2.88
CA GLU A 186 -12.82 -0.56 -2.79
C GLU A 186 -12.76 -1.21 -4.18
N ASP A 187 -13.65 -0.81 -5.08
CA ASP A 187 -13.68 -1.36 -6.44
C ASP A 187 -12.42 -0.97 -7.23
N TRP A 188 -11.93 0.26 -7.03
CA TRP A 188 -10.67 0.71 -7.61
C TRP A 188 -9.49 -0.15 -7.13
N TRP A 189 -9.40 -0.43 -5.83
CA TRP A 189 -8.36 -1.32 -5.31
C TRP A 189 -8.49 -2.71 -5.90
N ASN A 190 -9.69 -3.30 -5.88
CA ASN A 190 -9.93 -4.64 -6.42
C ASN A 190 -9.54 -4.76 -7.91
N ALA A 191 -9.85 -3.74 -8.72
CA ALA A 191 -9.50 -3.71 -10.14
C ALA A 191 -7.99 -3.59 -10.38
N ASN A 192 -7.25 -2.93 -9.48
CA ASN A 192 -5.85 -2.55 -9.71
C ASN A 192 -4.83 -3.30 -8.84
N ARG A 193 -5.27 -4.01 -7.78
CA ARG A 193 -4.40 -4.67 -6.79
C ARG A 193 -3.39 -5.64 -7.40
N LYS A 194 -3.72 -6.26 -8.54
CA LYS A 194 -2.81 -7.11 -9.31
C LYS A 194 -1.55 -6.35 -9.77
N MET A 195 -1.72 -5.12 -10.28
CA MET A 195 -0.60 -4.29 -10.74
C MET A 195 0.21 -3.75 -9.56
N VAL A 196 -0.44 -3.43 -8.44
CA VAL A 196 0.23 -3.00 -7.22
C VAL A 196 1.06 -4.13 -6.62
N TRP A 197 0.54 -5.36 -6.58
CA TRP A 197 1.29 -6.56 -6.17
C TRP A 197 2.49 -6.81 -7.09
N TYR A 198 2.31 -6.65 -8.40
CA TYR A 198 3.41 -6.76 -9.34
C TYR A 198 4.49 -5.72 -9.02
N ALA A 199 4.13 -4.48 -8.74
CA ALA A 199 5.07 -3.41 -8.40
C ALA A 199 5.85 -3.69 -7.11
N ILE A 200 5.18 -4.04 -6.01
CA ILE A 200 5.84 -4.28 -4.71
C ILE A 200 6.79 -5.48 -4.73
N THR A 201 6.54 -6.45 -5.61
CA THR A 201 7.39 -7.65 -5.73
C THR A 201 8.51 -7.51 -6.76
N CYS A 202 8.71 -6.34 -7.37
CA CYS A 202 9.75 -6.14 -8.39
C CYS A 202 11.17 -6.47 -7.89
N GLY A 203 11.48 -6.06 -6.65
CA GLY A 203 12.77 -6.27 -6.00
C GLY A 203 12.98 -7.68 -5.46
N ALA A 204 11.92 -8.45 -5.20
CA ALA A 204 12.00 -9.77 -4.59
C ALA A 204 12.89 -10.74 -5.37
N GLY A 205 13.53 -11.66 -4.65
CA GLY A 205 14.47 -12.64 -5.15
C GLY A 205 13.82 -13.71 -6.05
N GLN A 206 14.64 -14.33 -6.90
CA GLN A 206 14.18 -15.38 -7.81
C GLN A 206 13.76 -16.66 -7.08
N ILE A 207 14.25 -16.87 -5.86
CA ILE A 207 13.90 -18.03 -5.03
C ILE A 207 12.83 -17.70 -3.98
N ASP A 208 12.43 -16.44 -3.85
CA ASP A 208 11.45 -16.02 -2.86
C ASP A 208 10.07 -16.53 -3.22
N LYS A 209 9.49 -17.30 -2.30
CA LYS A 209 8.16 -17.90 -2.42
C LYS A 209 7.36 -17.68 -1.15
N TYR A 210 6.05 -17.57 -1.31
CA TYR A 210 5.11 -17.63 -0.19
C TYR A 210 5.28 -18.97 0.53
N PHE A 211 5.15 -18.96 1.85
CA PHE A 211 5.43 -20.14 2.68
C PHE A 211 4.42 -21.28 2.48
N ARG A 212 3.22 -20.96 1.97
CA ARG A 212 2.14 -21.91 1.66
C ARG A 212 1.83 -21.91 0.18
N ASP A 213 1.20 -22.99 -0.27
CA ASP A 213 0.55 -23.01 -1.58
C ASP A 213 -0.54 -21.95 -1.63
N ALA A 214 -0.39 -21.03 -2.57
CA ALA A 214 -1.12 -19.76 -2.61
C ALA A 214 -1.64 -19.42 -4.00
N CYS A 215 -1.24 -20.19 -5.01
CA CYS A 215 -1.63 -20.06 -6.40
C CYS A 215 -2.60 -21.18 -6.79
N SER A 216 -3.38 -20.95 -7.85
CA SER A 216 -4.35 -21.92 -8.38
C SER A 216 -5.34 -22.45 -7.32
N GLY A 217 -5.91 -21.54 -6.52
CA GLY A 217 -6.83 -21.90 -5.44
C GLY A 217 -6.15 -22.57 -4.24
N GLY A 218 -4.84 -22.34 -4.04
CA GLY A 218 -4.08 -22.92 -2.92
C GLY A 218 -3.51 -24.30 -3.20
N THR A 219 -3.39 -24.69 -4.48
CA THR A 219 -2.86 -26.00 -4.91
C THR A 219 -1.41 -25.94 -5.40
N THR A 220 -0.87 -24.73 -5.59
CA THR A 220 0.49 -24.54 -6.09
C THR A 220 1.19 -23.40 -5.36
N ALA A 221 2.50 -23.56 -5.14
CA ALA A 221 3.35 -22.52 -4.60
C ALA A 221 3.45 -21.33 -5.56
N THR A 222 3.75 -20.15 -5.00
CA THR A 222 4.27 -19.06 -5.84
C THR A 222 5.57 -19.50 -6.50
N ASN A 223 5.81 -18.99 -7.70
CA ASN A 223 7.10 -19.09 -8.36
C ASN A 223 8.01 -17.94 -7.90
N LYS A 224 8.98 -17.56 -8.74
CA LYS A 224 9.92 -16.46 -8.57
C LYS A 224 9.25 -15.17 -8.08
N LYS A 225 9.93 -14.42 -7.21
CA LYS A 225 9.54 -13.08 -6.75
C LYS A 225 8.20 -13.04 -6.03
N CYS A 226 7.82 -14.05 -5.26
CA CYS A 226 6.53 -14.09 -4.57
C CYS A 226 5.31 -13.99 -5.50
N ARG A 227 5.39 -14.47 -6.75
CA ARG A 227 4.31 -14.34 -7.75
C ARG A 227 3.79 -15.68 -8.21
N CYS A 228 2.49 -15.75 -8.49
CA CYS A 228 1.93 -16.83 -9.30
C CYS A 228 2.34 -16.68 -10.76
N ALA A 229 2.40 -17.79 -11.52
CA ALA A 229 2.73 -17.74 -12.95
C ALA A 229 1.75 -16.87 -13.77
N THR A 230 0.49 -16.79 -13.35
CA THR A 230 -0.55 -15.94 -13.94
C THR A 230 -0.50 -14.46 -13.48
N ASN A 231 0.52 -14.12 -12.68
CA ASN A 231 0.66 -12.86 -11.94
C ASN A 231 -0.54 -12.55 -11.02
N TYR A 232 -1.33 -13.55 -10.64
CA TYR A 232 -2.36 -13.40 -9.61
C TYR A 232 -1.74 -13.03 -8.26
N VAL A 233 -2.47 -12.27 -7.44
CA VAL A 233 -2.04 -11.89 -6.08
C VAL A 233 -2.18 -13.11 -5.17
N PRO A 234 -1.10 -13.70 -4.66
CA PRO A 234 -1.14 -14.94 -3.88
C PRO A 234 -1.63 -14.73 -2.44
N THR A 235 -2.13 -13.55 -2.11
CA THR A 235 -2.55 -13.21 -0.75
C THR A 235 -3.91 -12.51 -0.76
N TYR A 236 -4.63 -12.71 0.33
CA TYR A 236 -5.87 -12.02 0.67
C TYR A 236 -5.69 -11.17 1.93
N PHE A 237 -4.43 -10.91 2.32
CA PHE A 237 -4.12 -10.17 3.54
C PHE A 237 -4.72 -8.76 3.52
N ASP A 238 -4.84 -8.14 2.35
CA ASP A 238 -5.55 -6.88 2.13
C ASP A 238 -7.07 -6.96 2.37
N TYR A 239 -7.66 -8.14 2.55
CA TYR A 239 -9.06 -8.29 2.96
C TYR A 239 -9.23 -8.72 4.43
N VAL A 240 -8.13 -8.87 5.17
CA VAL A 240 -8.15 -9.09 6.62
C VAL A 240 -8.19 -7.71 7.31
N PRO A 241 -9.02 -7.47 8.34
CA PRO A 241 -9.04 -6.20 9.08
C PRO A 241 -7.65 -5.79 9.61
N GLN A 242 -7.30 -4.50 9.46
CA GLN A 242 -5.95 -4.01 9.76
C GLN A 242 -5.49 -4.29 11.19
N TYR A 243 -6.38 -4.13 12.18
CA TYR A 243 -6.09 -4.45 13.58
C TYR A 243 -5.53 -5.88 13.74
N LEU A 244 -6.16 -6.88 13.12
CA LEU A 244 -5.73 -8.28 13.23
C LEU A 244 -4.37 -8.50 12.57
N ARG A 245 -4.07 -7.78 11.49
CA ARG A 245 -2.80 -7.89 10.77
C ARG A 245 -1.66 -7.28 11.58
N TRP A 246 -1.89 -6.13 12.18
CA TRP A 246 -0.90 -5.48 13.04
C TRP A 246 -0.70 -6.26 14.34
N PHE A 247 -1.76 -6.85 14.90
CA PHE A 247 -1.62 -7.71 16.07
C PHE A 247 -0.84 -8.99 15.78
N GLU A 248 -1.04 -9.58 14.60
CA GLU A 248 -0.25 -10.72 14.13
C GLU A 248 1.22 -10.36 13.88
N GLU A 249 1.51 -9.20 13.27
CA GLU A 249 2.88 -8.70 13.10
C GLU A 249 3.57 -8.44 14.44
N TRP A 250 2.88 -7.80 15.39
CA TRP A 250 3.40 -7.56 16.74
C TRP A 250 3.71 -8.85 17.51
N ALA A 251 2.98 -9.94 17.25
CA ALA A 251 3.25 -11.22 17.90
C ALA A 251 4.43 -11.99 17.27
N GLU A 252 4.86 -11.61 16.06
CA GLU A 252 6.03 -12.18 15.38
C GLU A 252 7.32 -11.40 15.60
N ASP A 253 7.23 -10.09 15.91
CA ASP A 253 8.34 -9.20 16.26
C ASP A 253 8.75 -9.34 17.76
#